data_AF-T0YWK4-F1
#
_entry.id   AF-T0YWK4-F1
#
_cell.length_a   1.000
_cell.length_b   1.000
_cell.length_c   1.000
_cell.angle_alpha   90.00
_cell.angle_beta   90.00
_cell.angle_gamma   90.00
#
_symmetry.space_group_name_H-M   'P 1'
#
loop_
_entity.id
_entity.type
_entity.pdbx_description
1 polymer ?
#
loop_
_entity_poly.entity_id
_entity_poly.type
_entity_poly.pdbx_seq_one_letter_code
_entity_poly.pdbx_strand_id
1 'polypeptide(L)'
;TGGRLSAHQQRQLAGYLGRVRALSGVQGINGVLTPPPGLTSAVYLKQLQLPPPERPARLNSYIASSLAGPVAQFAIANSFGPDSRAGATLVARLRALSGPPGAETLVTGRTAQSVDFVSAVTRTVPWALLLVVAVTMLVLFLTFGSVVLPVKAVLMSVISISAA
;
A
#
# COMPACT_ATOMS: atom_id res chain seq x y z
N THR A 1 -10.95 22.72 13.84
CA THR A 1 -12.37 22.46 13.52
C THR A 1 -12.64 21.10 12.88
N GLY A 2 -11.66 20.20 12.74
CA GLY A 2 -11.87 18.85 12.18
C GLY A 2 -12.32 17.82 13.22
N GLY A 3 -13.43 17.12 12.97
CA GLY A 3 -13.85 16.03 13.85
C GLY A 3 -15.29 15.55 13.70
N ARG A 4 -16.13 16.18 12.86
CA ARG A 4 -17.49 15.71 12.59
C ARG A 4 -17.53 15.10 11.19
N LEU A 5 -17.49 13.78 11.11
CA LEU A 5 -17.90 13.04 9.90
C LEU A 5 -19.40 13.28 9.71
N SER A 6 -19.79 13.92 8.61
CA SER A 6 -21.20 14.18 8.29
C SER A 6 -21.96 12.86 8.05
N ALA A 7 -23.29 12.87 8.23
CA ALA A 7 -24.13 11.69 8.03
C ALA A 7 -24.01 11.10 6.61
N HIS A 8 -23.72 11.94 5.61
CA HIS A 8 -23.45 11.51 4.24
C HIS A 8 -22.10 10.78 4.12
N GLN A 9 -21.03 11.35 4.70
CA GLN A 9 -19.71 10.72 4.74
C GLN A 9 -19.72 9.40 5.52
N GLN A 10 -20.53 9.30 6.58
CA GLN A 10 -20.71 8.07 7.34
C GLN A 10 -21.33 6.94 6.50
N ARG A 11 -22.38 7.24 5.71
CA ARG A 11 -23.00 6.25 4.81
C ARG A 11 -22.04 5.78 3.72
N GLN A 12 -21.27 6.70 3.13
CA GLN A 12 -20.28 6.36 2.11
C GLN A 12 -19.15 5.49 2.68
N LEU A 13 -18.67 5.82 3.87
CA LEU A 13 -17.65 5.03 4.56
C LEU A 13 -18.17 3.64 4.91
N ALA A 14 -19.41 3.52 5.40
CA ALA A 14 -20.05 2.23 5.68
C ALA A 14 -20.15 1.36 4.42
N GLY A 15 -20.53 1.93 3.28
CA GLY A 15 -20.58 1.24 1.99
C GLY A 15 -19.19 0.78 1.51
N TYR A 16 -18.16 1.62 1.68
CA TYR A 16 -16.77 1.25 1.38
C TYR A 16 -16.29 0.09 2.26
N LEU A 17 -16.50 0.17 3.58
CA LEU A 17 -16.11 -0.89 4.52
C LEU A 17 -16.85 -2.21 4.26
N GLY A 18 -18.11 -2.16 3.80
CA GLY A 18 -18.83 -3.34 3.34
C GLY A 18 -18.15 -4.05 2.17
N ARG A 19 -17.68 -3.28 1.17
CA ARG A 19 -16.93 -3.82 0.03
C ARG A 19 -15.57 -4.39 0.44
N VAL A 20 -14.87 -3.75 1.37
CA VAL A 20 -13.60 -4.26 1.91
C VAL A 20 -13.81 -5.60 2.63
N ARG A 21 -14.88 -5.73 3.43
CA ARG A 21 -15.22 -6.99 4.13
C ARG A 21 -15.59 -8.13 3.17
N ALA A 22 -16.13 -7.81 1.99
CA ALA A 22 -16.47 -8.80 0.98
C ALA A 22 -15.24 -9.40 0.27
N LEU A 23 -14.04 -8.82 0.44
CA LEU A 23 -12.83 -9.38 -0.13
C LEU A 23 -12.41 -10.66 0.60
N SER A 24 -12.28 -11.75 -0.16
CA SER A 24 -11.75 -13.02 0.35
C SER A 24 -10.34 -12.83 0.93
N GLY A 25 -10.14 -13.20 2.20
CA GLY A 25 -8.85 -13.08 2.90
C GLY A 25 -8.79 -11.96 3.95
N VAL A 26 -9.83 -11.12 4.05
CA VAL A 26 -10.00 -10.20 5.17
C VAL A 26 -10.63 -10.95 6.34
N GLN A 27 -9.87 -11.18 7.42
CA GLN A 27 -10.36 -11.87 8.62
C GLN A 27 -10.89 -10.88 9.66
N GLY A 28 -10.46 -9.63 9.60
CA GLY A 28 -10.95 -8.56 10.45
C GLY A 28 -10.52 -7.18 9.96
N ILE A 29 -11.23 -6.15 10.42
CA ILE A 29 -10.83 -4.75 10.22
C ILE A 29 -10.72 -4.13 11.60
N ASN A 30 -9.51 -3.72 11.97
CA ASN A 30 -9.18 -3.01 13.19
C ASN A 30 -9.02 -1.53 12.86
N GLY A 31 -9.80 -0.61 13.41
CA GLY A 31 -9.64 0.83 13.12
C GLY A 31 -10.38 1.72 14.10
N VAL A 32 -10.62 2.98 13.72
CA VAL A 32 -11.39 3.99 14.51
C VAL A 32 -12.83 3.57 14.83
N LEU A 33 -13.31 2.42 14.34
CA LEU A 33 -14.63 1.86 14.68
C LEU A 33 -14.52 0.54 15.46
N THR A 34 -13.30 0.07 15.71
CA THR A 34 -13.03 -1.13 16.49
C THR A 34 -12.73 -0.67 17.91
N PRO A 35 -13.54 -1.08 18.90
CA PRO A 35 -13.34 -0.61 20.26
C PRO A 35 -12.03 -1.14 20.84
N PRO A 36 -11.34 -0.35 21.68
CA PRO A 36 -10.19 -0.83 22.43
C PRO A 36 -10.59 -2.02 23.33
N PRO A 37 -9.65 -2.93 23.66
CA PRO A 37 -9.94 -4.05 24.55
C PRO A 37 -10.54 -3.54 25.87
N GLY A 38 -11.77 -3.96 26.17
CA GLY A 38 -12.53 -3.51 27.35
C GLY A 38 -13.68 -2.52 27.08
N LEU A 39 -13.93 -2.08 25.83
CA LEU A 39 -15.11 -1.27 25.48
C LEU A 39 -16.06 -2.00 24.51
N THR A 40 -17.37 -1.87 24.74
CA THR A 40 -18.40 -2.42 23.83
C THR A 40 -18.67 -1.46 22.66
N SER A 41 -18.93 -2.01 21.47
CA SER A 41 -19.09 -1.24 20.22
C SER A 41 -20.15 -0.14 20.28
N ALA A 42 -21.27 -0.37 20.98
CA ALA A 42 -22.35 0.60 21.13
C ALA A 42 -21.97 1.80 22.02
N VAL A 43 -21.18 1.55 23.08
CA VAL A 43 -20.70 2.58 24.02
C VAL A 43 -19.69 3.49 23.34
N TYR A 44 -18.79 2.88 22.54
CA TYR A 44 -17.77 3.58 21.78
C TYR A 44 -18.37 4.51 20.71
N LEU A 45 -19.35 4.03 19.93
CA LEU A 45 -20.02 4.84 18.90
C LEU A 45 -20.84 6.00 19.49
N LYS A 46 -21.36 5.85 20.72
CA LYS A 46 -22.05 6.93 21.45
C LYS A 46 -21.06 7.98 21.96
N GLN A 47 -19.85 7.56 22.36
CA GLN A 47 -18.79 8.47 22.83
C GLN A 47 -18.10 9.24 21.69
N LEU A 48 -18.03 8.69 20.47
CA LEU A 48 -17.57 9.45 19.30
C LEU A 48 -18.50 10.62 18.94
N GLN A 49 -19.76 10.59 19.37
CA GLN A 49 -20.74 11.66 19.13
C GLN A 49 -20.61 12.83 20.11
N LEU A 50 -19.88 12.67 21.23
CA LEU A 50 -19.66 13.74 22.21
C LEU A 50 -18.73 14.83 21.66
N PRO A 51 -18.96 16.11 22.00
CA PRO A 51 -18.08 17.21 21.62
C PRO A 51 -16.65 16.99 22.19
N PRO A 52 -15.59 17.43 21.47
CA PRO A 52 -14.19 17.18 21.85
C PRO A 52 -13.80 17.44 23.32
N PRO A 53 -14.31 18.47 24.03
CA PRO A 53 -13.93 18.72 25.42
C PRO A 53 -14.52 17.71 26.43
N GLU A 54 -15.55 16.94 26.07
CA GLU A 54 -16.23 16.00 26.98
C GLU A 54 -15.78 14.55 26.79
N ARG A 55 -14.82 14.29 25.89
CA ARG A 55 -14.31 12.94 25.65
C ARG A 55 -13.26 12.53 26.69
N PRO A 56 -13.32 11.29 27.22
CA PRO A 56 -12.33 10.81 28.18
C PRO A 56 -10.90 10.82 27.59
N ALA A 57 -9.92 11.28 28.38
CA ALA A 57 -8.54 11.51 27.92
C ALA A 57 -7.86 10.27 27.29
N ARG A 58 -8.16 9.07 27.81
CA ARG A 58 -7.69 7.80 27.23
C ARG A 58 -8.20 7.59 25.80
N LEU A 59 -9.44 8.01 25.50
CA LEU A 59 -10.02 7.89 24.17
C LEU A 59 -9.33 8.84 23.18
N ASN A 60 -8.96 10.05 23.62
CA ASN A 60 -8.24 11.02 22.80
C ASN A 60 -6.83 10.53 22.40
N SER A 61 -6.10 9.80 23.24
CA SER A 61 -4.78 9.26 22.87
C SER A 61 -4.86 8.10 21.87
N TYR A 62 -5.89 7.24 21.98
CA TYR A 62 -6.16 6.18 20.98
C TYR A 62 -6.67 6.73 19.64
N ILE A 63 -7.48 7.79 19.69
CA ILE A 63 -7.94 8.47 18.48
C ILE A 63 -6.79 9.26 17.85
N ALA A 64 -5.94 9.93 18.64
CA ALA A 64 -4.77 10.64 18.12
C ALA A 64 -3.74 9.69 17.48
N SER A 65 -3.62 8.45 17.96
CA SER A 65 -2.79 7.43 17.31
C SER A 65 -3.42 6.84 16.04
N SER A 66 -4.74 6.99 15.86
CA SER A 66 -5.49 6.45 14.71
C SER A 66 -5.94 7.52 13.69
N LEU A 67 -5.94 8.78 14.09
CA LEU A 67 -6.23 9.98 13.30
C LEU A 67 -4.99 10.88 13.30
N ALA A 68 -4.14 10.70 12.30
CA ALA A 68 -3.06 11.64 12.03
C ALA A 68 -3.62 12.81 11.22
N GLY A 69 -4.24 13.78 11.88
CA GLY A 69 -4.84 14.96 11.23
C GLY A 69 -6.10 14.61 10.42
N PRO A 70 -6.19 14.94 9.11
CA PRO A 70 -7.35 14.63 8.27
C PRO A 70 -7.43 13.14 7.82
N VAL A 71 -6.47 12.31 8.21
CA VAL A 71 -6.35 10.92 7.73
C VAL A 71 -7.02 9.94 8.70
N ALA A 72 -7.97 9.14 8.18
CA ALA A 72 -8.55 8.03 8.91
C ALA A 72 -7.80 6.73 8.59
N GLN A 73 -7.17 6.11 9.61
CA GLN A 73 -6.45 4.86 9.44
C GLN A 73 -7.32 3.64 9.78
N PHE A 74 -7.22 2.60 8.95
CA PHE A 74 -7.86 1.30 9.17
C PHE A 74 -6.80 0.21 8.96
N ALA A 75 -6.58 -0.61 9.99
CA ALA A 75 -5.77 -1.82 9.92
C ALA A 75 -6.62 -3.01 9.46
N ILE A 76 -6.13 -3.75 8.48
CA ILE A 76 -6.81 -4.93 7.93
C ILE A 76 -6.09 -6.17 8.46
N ALA A 77 -6.78 -6.94 9.30
CA ALA A 77 -6.28 -8.21 9.82
C ALA A 77 -6.43 -9.29 8.76
N ASN A 78 -5.32 -9.94 8.44
CA ASN A 78 -5.23 -11.06 7.51
C ASN A 78 -4.20 -12.07 8.04
N SER A 79 -4.34 -13.34 7.67
CA SER A 79 -3.42 -14.42 8.08
C SER A 79 -2.33 -14.70 7.05
N PHE A 80 -2.12 -13.82 6.08
CA PHE A 80 -1.15 -14.05 5.01
C PHE A 80 0.25 -13.58 5.42
N GLY A 81 1.27 -14.32 5.01
CA GLY A 81 2.66 -13.90 5.18
C GLY A 81 2.96 -12.62 4.38
N PRO A 82 3.89 -11.77 4.86
CA PRO A 82 4.17 -10.47 4.25
C PRO A 82 4.59 -10.55 2.77
N ASP A 83 5.33 -11.59 2.38
CA ASP A 83 5.82 -11.80 1.00
C ASP A 83 5.01 -12.84 0.22
N SER A 84 3.83 -13.21 0.73
CA SER A 84 2.99 -14.22 0.09
C SER A 84 2.25 -13.65 -1.13
N ARG A 85 2.07 -14.49 -2.17
CA ARG A 85 1.24 -14.14 -3.35
C ARG A 85 -0.20 -13.79 -2.97
N ALA A 86 -0.75 -14.47 -1.96
CA ALA A 86 -2.09 -14.21 -1.45
C ALA A 86 -2.19 -12.81 -0.81
N GLY A 87 -1.20 -12.43 -0.01
CA GLY A 87 -1.09 -11.07 0.55
C GLY A 87 -0.96 -10.00 -0.54
N ALA A 88 -0.09 -10.21 -1.52
CA ALA A 88 0.07 -9.29 -2.66
C ALA A 88 -1.23 -9.11 -3.45
N THR A 89 -1.96 -10.20 -3.68
CA THR A 89 -3.27 -10.17 -4.35
C THR A 89 -4.31 -9.40 -3.53
N LEU A 90 -4.31 -9.56 -2.20
CA LEU A 90 -5.18 -8.80 -1.31
C LEU A 90 -4.89 -7.30 -1.39
N VAL A 91 -3.61 -6.89 -1.34
CA VAL A 91 -3.21 -5.49 -1.51
C VAL A 91 -3.67 -4.93 -2.85
N ALA A 92 -3.49 -5.68 -3.95
CA ALA A 92 -3.94 -5.26 -5.27
C ALA A 92 -5.47 -5.06 -5.33
N ARG A 93 -6.24 -5.98 -4.72
CA ARG A 93 -7.71 -5.85 -4.61
C ARG A 93 -8.15 -4.67 -3.77
N LEU A 94 -7.43 -4.39 -2.68
CA LEU A 94 -7.69 -3.22 -1.83
C LEU A 94 -7.44 -1.91 -2.58
N ARG A 95 -6.37 -1.84 -3.39
CA ARG A 95 -6.06 -0.67 -4.24
C ARG A 95 -7.03 -0.50 -5.40
N ALA A 96 -7.59 -1.59 -5.92
CA ALA A 96 -8.57 -1.56 -7.00
C ALA A 96 -9.97 -1.12 -6.54
N LEU A 97 -10.25 -1.13 -5.24
CA LEU A 97 -11.51 -0.63 -4.70
C LEU A 97 -11.59 0.89 -4.84
N SER A 98 -12.67 1.37 -5.46
CA SER A 98 -12.94 2.81 -5.53
C SER A 98 -13.16 3.35 -4.12
N GLY A 99 -12.33 4.30 -3.71
CA GLY A 99 -12.45 4.99 -2.43
C GLY A 99 -13.78 5.74 -2.26
N PRO A 100 -14.10 6.19 -1.03
CA PRO A 100 -15.24 7.07 -0.81
C PRO A 100 -15.11 8.35 -1.67
N PRO A 101 -16.22 8.87 -2.25
CA PRO A 101 -16.18 10.10 -3.04
C PRO A 101 -15.57 11.27 -2.25
N GLY A 102 -14.56 11.93 -2.82
CA GLY A 102 -13.85 13.04 -2.16
C GLY A 102 -12.77 12.62 -1.15
N ALA A 103 -12.41 11.33 -1.10
CA ALA A 103 -11.33 10.83 -0.25
C ALA A 103 -10.31 10.00 -1.07
N GLU A 104 -9.03 10.28 -0.87
CA GLU A 104 -7.95 9.45 -1.38
C GLU A 104 -7.76 8.23 -0.48
N THR A 105 -7.65 7.05 -1.09
CA THR A 105 -7.46 5.78 -0.37
C THR A 105 -6.03 5.30 -0.55
N LEU A 106 -5.28 5.25 0.54
CA LEU A 106 -3.90 4.77 0.56
C LEU A 106 -3.82 3.43 1.26
N VAL A 107 -3.14 2.46 0.63
CA VAL A 107 -2.93 1.11 1.17
C VAL A 107 -1.47 0.95 1.55
N THR A 108 -1.22 0.71 2.85
CA THR A 108 0.13 0.56 3.44
C THR A 108 0.23 -0.74 4.23
N GLY A 109 1.40 -1.00 4.83
CA GLY A 109 1.74 -2.20 5.60
C GLY A 109 2.86 -3.01 4.94
N ARG A 110 3.39 -4.01 5.66
CA ARG A 110 4.59 -4.76 5.27
C ARG A 110 4.46 -5.43 3.89
N THR A 111 3.31 -6.02 3.60
CA THR A 111 3.01 -6.61 2.29
C THR A 111 2.93 -5.56 1.19
N ALA A 112 2.29 -4.41 1.46
CA ALA A 112 2.20 -3.33 0.48
C ALA A 112 3.59 -2.76 0.15
N GLN A 113 4.43 -2.57 1.17
CA GLN A 113 5.82 -2.12 1.00
C GLN A 113 6.65 -3.11 0.17
N SER A 114 6.53 -4.42 0.43
CA SER A 114 7.22 -5.45 -0.34
C SER A 114 6.81 -5.41 -1.82
N VAL A 115 5.50 -5.35 -2.10
CA VAL A 115 4.97 -5.22 -3.46
C VAL A 115 5.44 -3.93 -4.14
N ASP A 116 5.42 -2.80 -3.43
CA ASP A 116 5.83 -1.50 -3.97
C ASP A 116 7.32 -1.46 -4.28
N PHE A 117 8.15 -2.06 -3.42
CA PHE A 117 9.58 -2.19 -3.64
C PHE A 117 9.88 -3.03 -4.89
N VAL A 118 9.28 -4.22 -4.99
CA VAL A 118 9.45 -5.09 -6.17
C VAL A 118 8.99 -4.37 -7.45
N SER A 119 7.86 -3.68 -7.40
CA SER A 119 7.35 -2.90 -8.54
C SER A 119 8.30 -1.77 -8.94
N ALA A 120 8.84 -1.03 -7.97
CA ALA A 120 9.79 0.04 -8.23
C ALA A 120 11.10 -0.49 -8.84
N VAL A 121 11.63 -1.60 -8.31
CA VAL A 121 12.84 -2.25 -8.82
C VAL A 121 12.60 -2.77 -10.24
N THR A 122 11.53 -3.54 -10.46
CA THR A 122 11.23 -4.11 -11.79
C THR A 122 10.98 -3.04 -12.86
N ARG A 123 10.47 -1.86 -12.48
CA ARG A 123 10.31 -0.73 -13.41
C ARG A 123 11.63 -0.01 -13.71
N THR A 124 12.58 -0.01 -12.77
CA THR A 124 13.84 0.76 -12.88
C THR A 124 15.00 -0.06 -13.46
N VAL A 125 15.07 -1.35 -13.13
CA VAL A 125 16.13 -2.27 -13.57
C VAL A 125 16.33 -2.27 -15.10
N PRO A 126 15.29 -2.32 -15.95
CA PRO A 126 15.47 -2.30 -17.40
C PRO A 126 16.19 -1.04 -17.91
N TRP A 127 15.89 0.12 -17.31
CA TRP A 127 16.54 1.38 -17.67
C TRP A 127 18.01 1.43 -17.25
N ALA A 128 18.29 0.94 -16.04
CA ALA A 128 19.67 0.83 -15.56
C ALA A 128 20.50 -0.10 -16.45
N LEU A 129 19.94 -1.26 -16.83
CA LEU A 129 20.59 -2.22 -17.72
C LEU A 129 20.87 -1.60 -19.10
N LEU A 130 19.88 -0.92 -19.69
CA LEU A 130 20.03 -0.29 -21.00
C LEU A 130 21.13 0.77 -20.98
N LEU A 131 21.19 1.58 -19.91
CA LEU A 131 22.25 2.59 -19.75
C LEU A 131 23.62 1.94 -19.65
N VAL A 132 23.78 0.91 -18.81
CA VAL A 132 25.06 0.20 -18.65
C VAL A 132 25.49 -0.44 -19.98
N VAL A 133 24.57 -1.10 -20.69
CA VAL A 133 24.84 -1.69 -22.01
C VAL A 133 25.21 -0.61 -23.03
N ALA A 134 24.51 0.52 -23.07
CA ALA A 134 24.80 1.61 -23.99
C ALA A 134 26.20 2.21 -23.74
N VAL A 135 26.54 2.48 -22.48
CA VAL A 135 27.85 3.04 -22.10
C VAL A 135 28.97 2.04 -22.40
N THR A 136 28.81 0.77 -22.02
CA THR A 136 29.82 -0.26 -22.32
C THR A 136 30.01 -0.46 -23.82
N MET A 137 28.91 -0.48 -24.59
CA MET A 137 28.97 -0.58 -26.05
C MET A 137 29.68 0.63 -26.68
N LEU A 138 29.40 1.84 -26.17
CA LEU A 138 30.08 3.07 -26.60
C LEU A 138 31.58 3.01 -26.33
N VAL A 139 31.98 2.63 -25.11
CA VAL A 139 33.40 2.48 -24.73
C VAL A 139 34.10 1.43 -25.60
N LEU A 140 33.48 0.26 -25.78
CA LEU A 140 34.06 -0.80 -26.62
C LEU A 140 34.15 -0.38 -28.09
N PHE A 141 33.16 0.35 -28.59
CA PHE A 141 33.19 0.90 -29.95
C PHE A 141 34.34 1.90 -30.11
N LEU A 142 34.55 2.81 -29.16
CA LEU A 142 35.68 3.74 -29.15
C LEU A 142 37.03 3.02 -29.12
N THR A 143 37.13 1.93 -28.35
CA THR A 143 38.38 1.16 -28.20
C THR A 143 38.72 0.34 -29.44
N PHE A 144 37.76 -0.37 -30.03
CA PHE A 144 37.99 -1.28 -31.16
C PHE A 144 37.71 -0.65 -32.53
N GLY A 145 37.09 0.53 -32.57
CA GLY A 145 36.60 1.15 -33.82
C GLY A 145 35.51 0.34 -34.52
N SER A 146 34.89 -0.64 -33.85
CA SER A 146 33.95 -1.60 -34.46
C SER A 146 32.74 -1.83 -33.56
N VAL A 147 31.54 -1.77 -34.14
CA VAL A 147 30.26 -2.05 -33.45
C VAL A 147 29.94 -3.55 -33.39
N VAL A 148 30.53 -4.36 -34.27
CA VAL A 148 30.20 -5.78 -34.42
C VAL A 148 30.76 -6.63 -33.28
N LEU A 149 32.02 -6.38 -32.90
CA LEU A 149 32.69 -7.12 -31.81
C LEU A 149 32.00 -6.91 -30.44
N PRO A 150 31.67 -5.67 -30.03
CA PRO A 150 30.99 -5.40 -28.76
C PRO A 150 29.60 -6.01 -28.70
N VAL A 151 28.81 -5.87 -29.78
CA VAL A 151 27.44 -6.42 -29.83
C VAL A 151 27.46 -7.94 -29.69
N LYS A 152 28.38 -8.63 -30.37
CA LYS A 152 28.52 -10.09 -30.24
C LYS A 152 28.82 -10.51 -28.80
N ALA A 153 29.70 -9.77 -28.11
CA ALA A 153 30.06 -10.05 -26.72
C ALA A 153 28.87 -9.89 -25.77
N VAL A 154 28.14 -8.76 -25.87
CA VAL A 154 26.96 -8.50 -25.02
C VAL A 154 25.87 -9.55 -25.26
N LEU A 155 25.61 -9.91 -26.53
CA LEU A 155 24.63 -10.95 -26.86
C LEU A 155 24.97 -12.29 -26.21
N MET A 156 26.23 -12.70 -26.27
CA MET A 156 26.69 -13.94 -25.61
C MET A 156 26.50 -13.87 -24.09
N SER A 157 26.80 -12.73 -23.47
CA SER A 157 26.58 -12.53 -22.03
C SER A 157 25.09 -12.61 -21.68
N VAL A 158 24.20 -11.97 -22.45
CA VAL A 158 22.75 -12.00 -22.20
C VAL A 158 22.17 -13.41 -22.39
N ILE A 159 22.57 -14.12 -23.45
CA ILE A 159 22.13 -15.50 -23.71
C ILE A 159 22.60 -16.43 -22.58
N SER A 160 23.85 -16.29 -22.13
CA SER A 160 24.38 -17.09 -21.01
C SER A 160 23.62 -16.84 -19.72
N ILE A 161 23.25 -15.60 -19.40
CA ILE A 161 22.50 -15.25 -18.18
C ILE A 161 21.04 -15.70 -18.30
N SER A 162 20.45 -15.62 -19.49
CA SER A 162 19.05 -16.02 -19.71
C SER A 162 18.86 -17.54 -19.75
N ALA A 163 19.92 -18.29 -20.04
CA ALA A 163 19.92 -19.74 -20.05
C ALA A 163 20.33 -20.39 -18.71
N ALA A 164 20.96 -19.61 -17.80
CA ALA A 164 21.33 -20.03 -16.46
C ALA A 164 20.15 -19.89 -15.48
#